data_AF-A0A3D2EJZ6-F1
#
_entry.id   AF-A0A3D2EJZ6-F1
#
_cell.length_a   1.000
_cell.length_b   1.000
_cell.length_c   1.000
_cell.angle_alpha   90.00
_cell.angle_beta   90.00
_cell.angle_gamma   90.00
#
_symmetry.space_group_name_H-M   'P 1'
#
loop_
_entity.id
_entity.type
_entity.pdbx_description
1 polymer ?
#
loop_
_entity_poly.entity_id
_entity_poly.type
_entity_poly.pdbx_seq_one_letter_code
_entity_poly.pdbx_strand_id
1 'polypeptide(L)'
;VGKSTLMNCLIGQKIAITSSKPQTTRNRIQTVYTSQEGQIVFVDTPGIHKAKNKLGDYMVNIATRSLRDVDVVLWLVEPTNYIGAGEKHIIEQLKGIKTPVILVINKIDTVKKEE
;
A
#
# COMPACT_ATOMS: atom_id res chain seq x y z
N VAL A 1 -5.52 -3.18 5.40
CA VAL A 1 -5.16 -3.78 4.11
C VAL A 1 -3.95 -4.73 4.13
N GLY A 2 -3.03 -4.68 5.11
CA GLY A 2 -1.98 -5.71 5.24
C GLY A 2 -0.70 -5.52 4.39
N LYS A 3 -0.33 -4.28 4.03
CA LYS A 3 0.88 -3.97 3.22
C LYS A 3 2.16 -4.65 3.74
N SER A 4 2.53 -4.42 5.00
CA SER A 4 3.76 -4.96 5.59
C SER A 4 3.72 -6.49 5.71
N THR A 5 2.54 -7.09 5.87
CA THR A 5 2.37 -8.55 5.87
C THR A 5 2.59 -9.13 4.47
N LEU A 6 1.99 -8.53 3.43
CA LEU A 6 2.22 -8.94 2.04
C LEU A 6 3.70 -8.81 1.67
N MET A 7 4.32 -7.69 2.04
CA MET A 7 5.74 -7.45 1.77
C MET A 7 6.63 -8.52 2.41
N ASN A 8 6.45 -8.82 3.70
CA ASN A 8 7.19 -9.88 4.38
C ASN A 8 6.99 -11.26 3.73
N CYS A 9 5.77 -11.55 3.25
CA CYS A 9 5.47 -12.79 2.53
C CYS A 9 6.24 -12.88 1.21
N LEU A 10 6.23 -11.82 0.41
CA LEU A 10 6.93 -11.76 -0.88
C LEU A 10 8.45 -11.92 -0.74
N ILE A 11 9.03 -11.38 0.34
CA ILE A 11 10.47 -11.44 0.56
C ILE A 11 10.91 -12.74 1.26
N GLY A 12 9.97 -13.47 1.89
CA GLY A 12 10.29 -14.69 2.65
C GLY A 12 11.06 -14.43 3.95
N GLN A 13 11.22 -13.17 4.37
CA GLN A 13 11.88 -12.77 5.60
C GLN A 13 11.11 -11.63 6.28
N LYS A 14 11.15 -11.58 7.61
CA LYS A 14 10.45 -10.56 8.40
C LYS A 14 11.27 -9.26 8.45
N ILE A 15 11.14 -8.43 7.42
CA ILE A 15 11.92 -7.19 7.25
C ILE A 15 11.10 -5.94 7.61
N ALA A 16 9.80 -5.93 7.32
CA ALA A 16 8.90 -4.82 7.65
C ALA A 16 8.23 -5.01 9.02
N ILE A 17 8.16 -3.93 9.82
CA ILE A 17 7.48 -3.92 11.12
C ILE A 17 5.97 -4.08 10.92
N THR A 18 5.41 -5.22 11.34
CA THR A 18 3.97 -5.49 11.32
C THR A 18 3.34 -5.24 12.69
N SER A 19 2.25 -4.48 12.76
CA SER A 19 1.44 -4.31 13.99
C SER A 19 -0.03 -4.09 13.64
N SER A 20 -0.91 -4.41 14.59
CA SER A 20 -2.37 -4.19 14.49
C SER A 20 -2.76 -2.72 14.66
N LYS A 21 -1.86 -1.85 15.12
CA LYS A 21 -2.10 -0.39 15.20
C LYS A 21 -1.93 0.25 13.82
N PRO A 22 -2.84 1.13 13.38
CA PRO A 22 -2.63 1.96 12.18
C PRO A 22 -1.34 2.79 12.29
N GLN A 23 -0.73 3.14 11.15
CA GLN A 23 0.41 4.08 11.04
C GLN A 23 1.76 3.61 11.60
N THR A 24 2.21 2.40 11.25
CA THR A 24 3.45 1.81 11.78
C THR A 24 4.73 2.19 11.02
N THR A 25 4.63 2.61 9.76
CA THR A 25 5.80 3.00 8.94
C THR A 25 6.01 4.51 8.99
N ARG A 26 7.00 4.96 9.78
CA ARG A 26 7.42 6.39 9.88
C ARG A 26 8.67 6.72 9.06
N ASN A 27 9.50 5.73 8.74
CA ASN A 27 10.68 5.85 7.87
C ASN A 27 10.42 5.04 6.59
N ARG A 28 10.84 5.56 5.43
CA ARG A 28 10.71 4.87 4.13
C ARG A 28 11.59 3.62 4.15
N ILE A 29 10.99 2.45 4.33
CA ILE A 29 11.69 1.16 4.25
C ILE A 29 11.69 0.73 2.80
N GLN A 30 12.88 0.55 2.22
CA GLN A 30 13.04 -0.07 0.91
C GLN A 30 13.43 -1.53 1.12
N THR A 31 12.85 -2.43 0.34
CA THR A 31 13.28 -3.83 0.37
C THR A 31 13.36 -4.39 -1.02
N VAL A 32 14.38 -5.22 -1.24
CA VAL A 32 14.73 -5.75 -2.54
C VAL A 32 14.34 -7.22 -2.59
N TYR A 33 13.45 -7.56 -3.50
CA TYR A 33 13.21 -8.93 -3.92
C TYR A 33 14.10 -9.23 -5.13
N THR A 34 14.81 -10.35 -5.11
CA THR A 34 15.72 -10.76 -6.21
C THR A 34 15.34 -12.15 -6.68
N SER A 35 15.15 -12.32 -7.98
CA SER A 35 14.95 -13.60 -8.66
C SER A 35 15.89 -13.71 -9.86
N GLN A 36 15.79 -14.82 -10.61
CA GLN A 36 16.54 -14.98 -11.87
C GLN A 36 16.08 -13.99 -12.95
N GLU A 37 14.83 -13.52 -12.90
CA GLU A 37 14.31 -12.54 -13.87
C GLU A 37 14.75 -11.09 -13.56
N GLY A 38 15.24 -10.81 -12.35
CA GLY A 38 15.74 -9.50 -11.97
C GLY A 38 15.45 -9.12 -10.52
N GLN A 39 15.35 -7.81 -10.27
CA GLN A 39 15.14 -7.25 -8.94
C GLN A 39 13.93 -6.31 -8.91
N ILE A 40 13.17 -6.39 -7.81
CA ILE A 40 12.06 -5.47 -7.51
C ILE A 40 12.39 -4.76 -6.20
N VAL A 41 12.35 -3.43 -6.22
CA VAL A 41 12.51 -2.60 -5.02
C VAL A 41 11.12 -2.18 -4.53
N PHE A 42 10.66 -2.80 -3.46
CA PHE A 42 9.44 -2.40 -2.76
C PHE A 42 9.74 -1.15 -1.92
N VAL A 43 8.94 -0.10 -2.12
CA VAL A 43 8.98 1.13 -1.34
C VAL A 43 7.78 1.14 -0.40
N ASP A 44 8.01 1.00 0.91
CA ASP A 44 6.92 1.11 1.88
C ASP A 44 6.56 2.59 2.11
N THR A 45 5.39 2.99 1.65
CA THR A 45 4.83 4.33 1.86
C THR A 45 3.89 4.32 3.06
N PRO A 46 3.88 5.38 3.90
CA PRO A 46 2.83 5.57 4.88
C PRO A 46 1.45 5.41 4.22
N GLY A 47 0.51 4.74 4.89
CA GLY A 47 -0.82 4.55 4.31
C GLY A 47 -1.44 5.89 3.93
N ILE A 48 -2.09 5.96 2.76
CA ILE A 48 -2.85 7.15 2.38
C ILE A 48 -4.17 7.11 3.16
N HIS A 49 -4.38 8.09 4.04
CA HIS A 49 -5.63 8.28 4.75
C HIS A 49 -5.89 9.77 4.91
N LYS A 50 -7.16 10.15 5.06
CA LYS A 50 -7.56 11.55 5.22
C LYS A 50 -6.86 12.14 6.45
N ALA A 51 -6.03 13.15 6.22
CA ALA A 51 -5.30 13.84 7.25
C ALA A 51 -6.29 14.48 8.25
N LYS A 52 -6.05 14.26 9.55
CA LYS A 52 -6.82 14.89 10.64
C LYS A 52 -6.00 15.98 11.37
N ASN A 53 -4.73 16.15 10.99
CA ASN A 53 -3.76 17.05 11.60
C ASN A 53 -2.59 17.30 10.63
N LYS A 54 -1.72 18.28 10.93
CA LYS A 54 -0.54 18.65 10.11
C LYS A 54 0.40 17.47 9.83
N LEU A 55 0.48 16.51 10.74
CA LEU A 55 1.29 15.30 10.59
C LEU A 55 0.67 14.37 9.52
N GLY A 56 -0.66 14.25 9.50
CA GLY A 56 -1.39 13.58 8.44
C GLY A 56 -1.18 14.24 7.07
N ASP A 57 -1.19 15.58 6.99
CA ASP A 57 -0.94 16.30 5.73
C ASP A 57 0.46 16.02 5.19
N TYR A 58 1.45 16.01 6.09
CA TYR A 58 2.82 15.64 5.77
C TYR A 58 2.92 14.19 5.26
N MET A 59 2.23 13.25 5.90
CA MET A 59 2.19 11.84 5.47
C MET A 59 1.53 11.66 4.10
N VAL A 60 0.45 12.39 3.81
CA VAL A 60 -0.23 12.38 2.50
C VAL A 60 0.69 12.97 1.42
N ASN A 61 1.42 14.05 1.73
CA ASN A 61 2.38 14.64 0.80
C ASN A 61 3.54 13.68 0.48
N ILE A 62 4.08 12.97 1.47
CA ILE A 62 5.10 11.93 1.25
C ILE A 62 4.55 10.82 0.36
N ALA A 63 3.34 10.31 0.66
CA ALA A 63 2.75 9.24 -0.12
C ALA A 63 2.51 9.68 -1.58
N THR A 64 1.94 10.87 -1.80
CA THR A 64 1.71 11.43 -3.13
C THR A 64 2.99 11.63 -3.93
N ARG A 65 4.08 12.09 -3.29
CA ARG A 65 5.39 12.20 -3.94
C ARG A 65 5.94 10.82 -4.31
N SER A 66 5.83 9.86 -3.39
CA SER A 66 6.31 8.48 -3.61
C SER A 66 5.62 7.79 -4.78
N LEU A 67 4.35 8.12 -5.06
CA LEU A 67 3.61 7.60 -6.23
C LEU A 67 4.23 8.02 -7.58
N ARG A 68 5.04 9.09 -7.62
CA ARG A 68 5.73 9.56 -8.83
C ARG A 68 7.13 8.98 -9.00
N ASP A 69 7.69 8.42 -7.93
CA ASP A 69 9.07 7.91 -7.88
C ASP A 69 9.13 6.39 -8.10
N VAL A 70 8.03 5.76 -8.52
CA VAL A 70 7.92 4.30 -8.71
C VAL A 70 7.43 3.96 -10.12
N ASP A 71 7.86 2.81 -10.62
CA ASP A 71 7.47 2.31 -11.94
C ASP A 71 6.07 1.68 -11.94
N VAL A 72 5.63 1.12 -10.80
CA VAL A 72 4.31 0.49 -10.62
C VAL A 72 3.78 0.75 -9.22
N VAL A 73 2.48 1.01 -9.09
CA VAL A 73 1.78 1.18 -7.81
C VAL A 73 0.92 -0.05 -7.51
N LEU A 74 1.10 -0.65 -6.34
CA LEU A 74 0.20 -1.67 -5.81
C LEU A 74 -0.83 -1.04 -4.87
N TRP A 75 -2.07 -0.90 -5.31
CA TRP A 75 -3.15 -0.39 -4.46
C TRP A 75 -3.84 -1.55 -3.74
N LEU A 76 -3.45 -1.76 -2.47
CA LEU A 76 -4.01 -2.82 -1.63
C LEU A 76 -5.32 -2.39 -0.96
N VAL A 77 -6.36 -3.22 -1.09
CA VAL A 77 -7.67 -3.09 -0.43
C VAL A 77 -8.06 -4.37 0.31
N GLU A 78 -9.10 -4.32 1.14
CA GLU A 78 -9.74 -5.50 1.73
C GLU A 78 -11.12 -5.71 1.07
N PRO A 79 -11.63 -6.94 0.96
CA PRO A 79 -12.98 -7.21 0.49
C PRO A 79 -14.02 -6.38 1.25
N THR A 80 -14.85 -5.66 0.51
CA THR A 80 -15.92 -4.83 1.04
C THR A 80 -17.05 -4.72 0.01
N ASN A 81 -18.28 -4.63 0.49
CA ASN A 81 -19.45 -4.38 -0.36
C ASN A 81 -19.71 -2.88 -0.55
N TYR A 82 -18.85 -2.02 0.01
CA TYR A 82 -19.02 -0.58 0.03
C TYR A 82 -17.70 0.16 -0.21
N ILE A 83 -17.73 1.12 -1.14
CA ILE A 83 -16.60 2.02 -1.44
C ILE A 83 -16.83 3.35 -0.73
N GLY A 84 -16.09 3.58 0.36
CA GLY A 84 -16.22 4.74 1.21
C GLY A 84 -15.51 5.99 0.70
N ALA A 85 -15.61 7.07 1.49
CA ALA A 85 -14.96 8.34 1.16
C ALA A 85 -13.43 8.25 1.16
N GLY A 86 -12.84 7.33 1.94
CA GLY A 86 -11.40 7.10 1.97
C GLY A 86 -10.89 6.51 0.65
N GLU A 87 -11.54 5.45 0.17
CA GLU A 87 -11.21 4.80 -1.09
C GLU A 87 -11.42 5.74 -2.28
N LYS A 88 -12.55 6.48 -2.31
CA LYS A 88 -12.81 7.50 -3.34
C LYS A 88 -11.71 8.57 -3.38
N HIS A 89 -11.24 9.03 -2.23
CA HIS A 89 -10.15 10.00 -2.17
C HIS A 89 -8.85 9.45 -2.75
N ILE A 90 -8.51 8.19 -2.45
CA ILE A 90 -7.33 7.52 -3.02
C ILE A 90 -7.48 7.37 -4.54
N ILE A 91 -8.66 6.97 -5.03
CA ILE A 91 -8.96 6.86 -6.47
C ILE A 91 -8.69 8.20 -7.18
N GLU A 92 -9.16 9.32 -6.63
CA GLU A 92 -8.92 10.64 -7.24
C GLU A 92 -7.43 11.01 -7.30
N GLN A 93 -6.65 10.64 -6.28
CA GLN A 93 -5.19 10.84 -6.32
C GLN A 93 -4.51 9.96 -7.38
N LEU A 94 -4.94 8.70 -7.52
CA LEU A 94 -4.40 7.75 -8.49
C LEU A 94 -4.79 8.09 -9.94
N LYS A 95 -5.94 8.76 -10.17
CA LYS A 95 -6.30 9.27 -11.51
C LYS A 95 -5.32 10.31 -12.03
N GLY A 96 -4.63 11.02 -11.13
CA GLY A 96 -3.70 12.10 -11.47
C GLY A 96 -2.29 11.65 -11.83
N ILE A 97 -1.98 10.35 -11.78
CA ILE A 97 -0.64 9.82 -12.08
C ILE A 97 -0.63 9.02 -13.39
N LYS A 98 0.52 8.99 -14.07
CA LYS A 98 0.74 8.17 -15.28
C LYS A 98 1.26 6.77 -14.96
N THR A 99 1.76 6.58 -13.73
CA THR A 99 2.30 5.30 -13.27
C THR A 99 1.22 4.22 -13.29
N PRO A 100 1.47 3.04 -13.87
CA PRO A 100 0.55 1.91 -13.82
C PRO A 100 0.13 1.55 -12.39
N VAL A 101 -1.16 1.30 -12.21
CA VAL A 101 -1.74 0.93 -10.92
C VAL A 101 -2.34 -0.47 -11.00
N ILE A 102 -1.94 -1.35 -10.09
CA ILE A 102 -2.49 -2.69 -9.92
C ILE A 102 -3.32 -2.71 -8.63
N LEU A 103 -4.62 -2.99 -8.75
CA LEU A 103 -5.50 -3.22 -7.61
C LEU A 103 -5.23 -4.62 -7.04
N VAL A 104 -4.92 -4.69 -5.75
CA VAL A 104 -4.67 -5.95 -5.04
C VAL A 104 -5.71 -6.09 -3.93
N ILE A 105 -6.63 -7.04 -4.09
CA ILE A 105 -7.60 -7.37 -3.04
C ILE A 105 -6.96 -8.38 -2.11
N ASN A 106 -6.64 -7.95 -0.89
CA ASN A 106 -5.96 -8.78 0.11
C ASN A 106 -6.95 -9.29 1.17
N LYS A 107 -6.60 -10.38 1.85
CA LYS A 107 -7.47 -11.09 2.82
C LYS A 107 -8.73 -11.69 2.18
N ILE A 108 -8.58 -12.26 0.98
CA ILE A 108 -9.70 -12.90 0.28
C ILE A 108 -10.31 -14.09 1.06
N ASP A 109 -9.57 -14.65 2.01
CA ASP A 109 -10.02 -15.68 2.94
C ASP A 109 -11.19 -15.23 3.83
N THR A 110 -11.42 -13.91 3.97
CA THR A 110 -12.57 -13.38 4.73
C THR A 110 -13.88 -13.41 3.94
N VAL A 111 -13.85 -13.75 2.66
CA VAL A 111 -15.03 -13.84 1.79
C VAL A 111 -15.53 -15.28 1.77
N LYS A 112 -16.83 -15.48 2.01
CA LYS A 112 -17.46 -16.79 1.86
C LYS A 112 -17.37 -17.20 0.39
N LYS A 113 -16.92 -18.43 0.13
CA LYS A 113 -16.99 -19.01 -1.22
C LYS A 113 -18.46 -19.29 -1.53
N GLU A 114 -18.88 -18.99 -2.76
CA GLU A 114 -20.15 -19.51 -3.27
C GLU A 114 -20.02 -21.04 -3.35
N GLU A 115 -21.01 -21.74 -2.79
CA GLU A 115 -21.16 -23.21 -2.89
C GLU A 115 -21.59 -23.62 -4.29
#